data_AF-A0A8J4F0R6-F1
#
_entry.id   AF-A0A8J4F0R6-F1
#
_cell.length_a   1.000
_cell.length_b   1.000
_cell.length_c   1.000
_cell.angle_alpha   90.00
_cell.angle_beta   90.00
_cell.angle_gamma   90.00
#
_symmetry.space_group_name_H-M   'P 1'
#
loop_
_entity.id
_entity.type
_entity.pdbx_description
1 polymer ?
#
loop_
_entity_poly.entity_id
_entity_poly.type
_entity_poly.pdbx_seq_one_letter_code
_entity_poly.pdbx_strand_id
1 'polypeptide(L)'
;MASPAFEPGRPGEDAVQVGRLIERGLRLSGAVDQEALCVIAGRKVWALRVDCRVLDHGGNVLDAAFLSALSALMAFRKPEVEVGGESGTEIVVHPPEVREPLPLTIHHLPVSVTFALFQGGDLLVVDPTVKEAAAASGSCTVVINPSREVCCVHKADGIGLTPEQFERCVRLAADKVELLTKELKAALEQHEVARVQARVRRHQQVVGLPDPAARHVMILGAKDPTAGGTTVAAAAGASAAAVAAASGESSPPGDSMDADDDIDDDDDDDSDMAGQ
;
A
#
# COMPACT_ATOMS: atom_id res chain seq x y z
N MET A 1 -0.29 22.21 12.18
CA MET A 1 0.32 21.76 10.91
C MET A 1 -0.76 21.36 9.91
N ALA A 2 -1.75 20.53 10.25
CA ALA A 2 -2.87 20.21 9.34
C ALA A 2 -3.93 21.32 9.14
N SER A 3 -4.25 22.06 10.19
CA SER A 3 -5.14 23.23 10.14
C SER A 3 -4.81 24.13 11.34
N PRO A 4 -4.97 25.46 11.24
CA PRO A 4 -4.81 26.37 12.38
C PRO A 4 -5.86 26.13 13.47
N ALA A 5 -6.96 25.44 13.18
CA ALA A 5 -8.02 25.13 14.13
C ALA A 5 -7.68 23.99 15.10
N PHE A 6 -6.64 23.19 14.80
CA PHE A 6 -6.25 22.07 15.66
C PHE A 6 -5.27 22.50 16.74
N GLU A 7 -5.72 22.47 17.99
CA GLU A 7 -4.86 22.73 19.14
C GLU A 7 -3.94 21.54 19.43
N PRO A 8 -2.64 21.79 19.71
CA PRO A 8 -1.74 20.74 20.14
C PRO A 8 -2.09 20.31 21.56
N GLY A 9 -2.27 19.01 21.78
CA GLY A 9 -2.53 18.46 23.11
C GLY A 9 -3.58 17.36 23.08
N ARG A 10 -4.67 17.56 23.82
CA ARG A 10 -5.76 16.58 23.92
C ARG A 10 -6.37 16.36 22.53
N PRO A 11 -6.56 15.11 22.08
CA PRO A 11 -7.25 14.86 20.83
C PRO A 11 -8.68 15.42 20.90
N GLY A 12 -9.03 16.25 19.91
CA GLY A 12 -10.39 16.76 19.74
C GLY A 12 -11.38 15.64 19.41
N GLU A 13 -12.67 15.96 19.43
CA GLU A 13 -13.76 15.00 19.20
C GLU A 13 -13.63 14.31 17.84
N ASP A 14 -13.33 15.07 16.79
CA ASP A 14 -13.11 14.55 15.43
C ASP A 14 -11.97 13.52 15.38
N ALA A 15 -10.86 13.80 16.06
CA ALA A 15 -9.72 12.88 16.11
C ALA A 15 -10.07 11.58 16.84
N VAL A 16 -10.85 11.68 17.92
CA VAL A 16 -11.36 10.51 18.65
C VAL A 16 -12.34 9.71 17.79
N GLN A 17 -13.21 10.39 17.03
CA GLN A 17 -14.16 9.76 16.12
C GLN A 17 -13.44 9.00 15.00
N VAL A 18 -12.46 9.63 14.34
CA VAL A 18 -11.64 9.01 13.31
C VAL A 18 -10.92 7.77 13.85
N GLY A 19 -10.26 7.89 15.01
CA GLY A 19 -9.57 6.76 15.64
C GLY A 19 -10.50 5.60 15.96
N ARG A 20 -11.69 5.88 16.51
CA ARG A 20 -12.72 4.86 16.80
C ARG A 20 -13.24 4.20 15.53
N LEU A 21 -13.45 4.95 14.44
CA LEU A 21 -13.96 4.35 13.22
C LEU A 21 -12.93 3.46 12.54
N ILE A 22 -11.66 3.88 12.52
CA ILE A 22 -10.55 3.06 12.01
C ILE A 22 -10.43 1.78 12.85
N GLU A 23 -10.49 1.88 14.18
CA GLU A 23 -10.46 0.71 15.06
C GLU A 23 -11.63 -0.24 14.76
N ARG A 24 -12.85 0.27 14.62
CA ARG A 24 -14.01 -0.56 14.28
C ARG A 24 -13.84 -1.20 12.90
N GLY A 25 -13.47 -0.43 11.89
CA GLY A 25 -13.37 -0.91 10.52
C GLY A 25 -12.23 -1.91 10.29
N LEU A 26 -11.13 -1.86 11.05
CA LEU A 26 -10.00 -2.79 10.89
C LEU A 26 -10.01 -3.94 11.92
N ARG A 27 -10.34 -3.64 13.19
CA ARG A 27 -10.30 -4.65 14.27
C ARG A 27 -11.58 -5.47 14.34
N LEU A 28 -12.75 -4.84 14.29
CA LEU A 28 -14.02 -5.59 14.38
C LEU A 28 -14.35 -6.34 13.09
N SER A 29 -13.89 -5.84 11.94
CA SER A 29 -14.06 -6.58 10.69
C SER A 29 -13.21 -7.86 10.64
N GLY A 30 -12.14 -7.94 11.46
CA GLY A 30 -11.19 -9.05 11.39
C GLY A 30 -10.28 -8.96 10.15
N ALA A 31 -9.97 -7.76 9.68
CA ALA A 31 -9.14 -7.58 8.48
C ALA A 31 -7.73 -8.17 8.65
N VAL A 32 -7.14 -8.00 9.84
CA VAL A 32 -5.81 -8.51 10.19
C VAL A 32 -5.93 -9.82 10.94
N ASP A 33 -5.17 -10.83 10.52
CA ASP A 33 -5.08 -12.12 11.19
C ASP A 33 -4.35 -11.98 12.55
N GLN A 34 -5.10 -12.13 13.64
CA GLN A 34 -4.57 -12.06 15.00
C GLN A 34 -3.89 -13.37 15.43
N GLU A 35 -4.26 -14.49 14.81
CA GLU A 35 -3.69 -15.80 15.12
C GLU A 35 -2.28 -15.92 14.55
N ALA A 36 -2.06 -15.40 13.33
CA ALA A 36 -0.74 -15.31 12.71
C ALA A 36 0.26 -14.41 13.47
N LEU A 37 -0.23 -13.58 14.40
CA LEU A 37 0.60 -12.73 15.27
C LEU A 37 1.01 -13.41 16.58
N CYS A 38 0.43 -14.57 16.90
CA CYS A 38 0.81 -15.34 18.07
C CYS A 38 2.12 -16.10 17.82
N VAL A 39 3.14 -15.89 18.66
CA VAL A 39 4.40 -16.64 18.56
C VAL A 39 4.37 -17.84 19.51
N ILE A 40 3.99 -17.60 20.77
CA ILE A 40 3.78 -18.64 21.78
C ILE A 40 2.47 -18.36 22.49
N ALA A 41 1.52 -19.29 22.36
CA ALA A 41 0.20 -19.18 22.97
C ALA A 41 0.29 -18.89 24.47
N GLY A 42 -0.42 -17.84 24.92
CA GLY A 42 -0.48 -17.43 26.32
C GLY A 42 0.80 -16.84 26.90
N ARG A 43 1.86 -16.62 26.09
CA ARG A 43 3.13 -16.05 26.55
C ARG A 43 3.60 -14.85 25.75
N LYS A 44 3.77 -15.01 24.44
CA LYS A 44 4.40 -13.99 23.59
C LYS A 44 3.64 -13.83 22.28
N VAL A 45 3.21 -12.59 22.02
CA VAL A 45 2.44 -12.19 20.85
C VAL A 45 3.01 -10.90 20.27
N TRP A 46 2.80 -10.69 18.97
CA TRP A 46 3.11 -9.42 18.34
C TRP A 46 2.06 -8.37 18.68
N ALA A 47 2.52 -7.19 19.08
CA ALA A 47 1.68 -6.02 19.27
C ALA A 47 1.88 -5.04 18.10
N LEU A 48 0.89 -4.93 17.22
CA LEU A 48 0.91 -3.98 16.12
C LEU A 48 0.33 -2.64 16.59
N ARG A 49 1.05 -1.55 16.29
CA ARG A 49 0.62 -0.18 16.53
C ARG A 49 0.68 0.59 15.22
N VAL A 50 -0.43 1.21 14.84
CA VAL A 50 -0.53 2.09 13.68
C VAL A 50 -0.71 3.51 14.19
N ASP A 51 0.21 4.40 13.83
CA ASP A 51 0.15 5.82 14.17
C ASP A 51 -0.16 6.63 12.91
N CYS A 52 -1.36 7.22 12.84
CA CYS A 52 -1.78 8.08 11.73
C CYS A 52 -1.49 9.54 12.08
N ARG A 53 -0.77 10.26 11.21
CA ARG A 53 -0.48 11.70 11.38
C ARG A 53 -1.05 12.47 10.20
N VAL A 54 -2.00 13.36 10.48
CA VAL A 54 -2.58 14.25 9.47
C VAL A 54 -1.62 15.42 9.26
N LEU A 55 -1.15 15.59 8.02
CA LEU A 55 -0.21 16.64 7.65
C LEU A 55 -0.92 17.89 7.14
N ASP A 56 -1.97 17.70 6.34
CA ASP A 56 -2.78 18.75 5.73
C ASP A 56 -4.26 18.35 5.78
N HIS A 57 -5.15 19.32 6.00
CA HIS A 57 -6.59 19.11 6.10
C HIS A 57 -7.32 19.77 4.92
N GLY A 58 -7.45 19.03 3.81
CA GLY A 58 -8.14 19.46 2.59
C GLY A 58 -9.61 19.01 2.47
N GLY A 59 -10.10 18.22 3.43
CA GLY A 59 -11.39 17.53 3.35
C GLY A 59 -11.22 16.08 3.79
N ASN A 60 -12.34 15.41 4.06
CA ASN A 60 -12.46 13.97 4.29
C ASN A 60 -11.24 13.23 4.92
N VAL A 61 -10.80 13.69 6.09
CA VAL A 61 -9.62 13.12 6.78
C VAL A 61 -9.85 11.67 7.17
N LEU A 62 -11.10 11.30 7.39
CA LEU A 62 -11.50 9.98 7.81
C LEU A 62 -11.11 8.91 6.78
N ASP A 63 -11.48 9.11 5.51
CA ASP A 63 -11.18 8.13 4.46
C ASP A 63 -9.69 8.12 4.12
N ALA A 64 -9.06 9.29 4.08
CA ALA A 64 -7.61 9.39 3.89
C ALA A 64 -6.84 8.66 5.02
N ALA A 65 -7.26 8.84 6.28
CA ALA A 65 -6.65 8.17 7.42
C ALA A 65 -6.89 6.66 7.39
N PHE A 66 -8.09 6.22 7.01
CA PHE A 66 -8.42 4.80 6.87
C PHE A 66 -7.57 4.13 5.79
N LEU A 67 -7.48 4.74 4.61
CA LEU A 67 -6.66 4.25 3.49
C LEU A 67 -5.16 4.26 3.85
N SER A 68 -4.69 5.28 4.57
CA SER A 68 -3.31 5.35 5.06
C SER A 68 -2.99 4.23 6.07
N ALA A 69 -3.92 3.91 6.97
CA ALA A 69 -3.75 2.84 7.94
C ALA A 69 -3.73 1.47 7.25
N LEU A 70 -4.63 1.25 6.30
CA LEU A 70 -4.69 0.01 5.53
C LEU A 70 -3.44 -0.20 4.68
N SER A 71 -3.03 0.83 3.92
CA SER A 71 -1.81 0.78 3.11
C SER A 71 -0.56 0.55 3.96
N ALA A 72 -0.47 1.18 5.14
CA ALA A 72 0.63 0.94 6.08
C ALA A 72 0.67 -0.50 6.57
N LEU A 73 -0.49 -1.09 6.91
CA LEU A 73 -0.56 -2.50 7.34
C LEU A 73 -0.18 -3.47 6.22
N MET A 74 -0.58 -3.19 4.98
CA MET A 74 -0.22 -4.01 3.81
C MET A 74 1.27 -3.90 3.44
N ALA A 75 1.84 -2.70 3.57
CA ALA A 75 3.26 -2.46 3.28
C ALA A 75 4.19 -2.93 4.42
N PHE A 76 3.67 -3.01 5.65
CA PHE A 76 4.44 -3.44 6.81
C PHE A 76 4.94 -4.89 6.64
N ARG A 77 6.14 -5.12 7.17
CA ARG A 77 6.77 -6.44 7.22
C ARG A 77 7.30 -6.66 8.63
N LYS A 78 6.92 -7.78 9.25
CA LYS A 78 7.40 -8.18 10.57
C LYS A 78 8.72 -8.95 10.44
N PRO A 79 9.69 -8.76 11.35
CA PRO A 79 10.91 -9.57 11.35
C PRO A 79 10.58 -11.04 11.61
N GLU A 80 11.39 -11.93 11.06
CA GLU A 80 11.23 -13.36 11.28
C GLU A 80 11.64 -13.74 12.71
N VAL A 81 10.91 -14.69 13.28
CA VAL A 81 11.12 -15.15 14.64
C VAL A 81 11.27 -16.65 14.63
N GLU A 82 12.37 -17.12 15.21
CA GLU A 82 12.55 -18.54 15.50
C GLU A 82 12.32 -18.79 16.98
N VAL A 83 11.57 -19.85 17.25
CA VAL A 83 11.36 -20.36 18.60
C VAL A 83 12.39 -21.46 18.84
N GLY A 84 13.33 -21.20 19.76
CA GLY A 84 14.44 -22.08 20.10
C GLY A 84 14.31 -22.71 21.49
N GLY A 85 15.14 -23.72 21.72
CA GLY A 85 15.31 -24.42 23.00
C GLY A 85 14.45 -25.68 23.17
N GLU A 86 14.95 -26.65 23.94
CA GLU A 86 14.26 -27.93 24.24
C GLU A 86 12.91 -27.73 24.94
N SER A 87 12.66 -26.54 25.51
CA SER A 87 11.41 -26.15 26.17
C SER A 87 10.58 -25.12 25.40
N GLY A 88 10.95 -24.79 24.15
CA GLY A 88 10.20 -23.90 23.27
C GLY A 88 9.92 -22.49 23.82
N THR A 89 10.82 -21.96 24.65
CA THR A 89 10.60 -20.70 25.40
C THR A 89 11.55 -19.58 24.96
N GLU A 90 12.68 -19.90 24.33
CA GLU A 90 13.59 -18.90 23.79
C GLU A 90 13.10 -18.39 22.44
N ILE A 91 13.20 -17.08 22.25
CA ILE A 91 12.77 -16.42 21.03
C ILE A 91 13.98 -15.67 20.46
N VAL A 92 14.38 -16.05 19.26
CA VAL A 92 15.41 -15.35 18.49
C VAL A 92 14.70 -14.55 17.41
N VAL A 93 14.76 -13.22 17.54
CA VAL A 93 14.25 -12.30 16.52
C VAL A 93 15.38 -12.00 15.56
N HIS A 94 15.20 -12.34 14.29
CA HIS A 94 16.21 -12.11 13.27
C HIS A 94 16.07 -10.69 12.72
N PRO A 95 17.15 -9.89 12.73
CA PRO A 95 17.10 -8.55 12.17
C PRO A 95 16.97 -8.61 10.63
N PRO A 96 16.46 -7.54 10.00
CA PRO A 96 16.13 -7.53 8.57
C PRO A 96 17.35 -7.66 7.64
N GLU A 97 18.58 -7.54 8.17
CA GLU A 97 19.80 -7.81 7.39
C GLU A 97 20.11 -9.31 7.26
N VAL A 98 19.70 -10.12 8.24
CA VAL A 98 20.02 -11.56 8.31
C VAL A 98 18.93 -12.40 7.67
N ARG A 99 17.66 -12.04 7.89
CA ARG A 99 16.51 -12.73 7.31
C ARG A 99 15.51 -11.77 6.69
N GLU A 100 14.77 -12.28 5.72
CA GLU A 100 13.75 -11.50 5.03
C GLU A 100 12.54 -11.25 5.95
N PRO A 101 12.14 -9.98 6.16
CA PRO A 101 10.92 -9.65 6.88
C PRO A 101 9.67 -10.18 6.16
N LEU A 102 8.78 -10.80 6.92
CA LEU A 102 7.56 -11.43 6.43
C LEU A 102 6.39 -10.45 6.36
N PRO A 103 5.53 -10.54 5.32
CA PRO A 103 4.28 -9.79 5.28
C PRO A 103 3.33 -10.16 6.41
N LEU A 104 2.42 -9.23 6.72
CA LEU A 104 1.25 -9.52 7.53
C LEU A 104 0.20 -10.23 6.68
N THR A 105 -0.49 -11.19 7.30
CA THR A 105 -1.66 -11.84 6.70
C THR A 105 -2.88 -10.95 6.90
N ILE A 106 -3.49 -10.51 5.80
CA ILE A 106 -4.69 -9.67 5.80
C ILE A 106 -5.76 -10.41 5.00
N HIS A 107 -6.90 -10.69 5.62
CA HIS A 107 -7.97 -11.49 5.01
C HIS A 107 -8.80 -10.71 3.99
N HIS A 108 -9.11 -9.45 4.30
CA HIS A 108 -9.91 -8.58 3.45
C HIS A 108 -9.50 -7.12 3.63
N LEU A 109 -9.86 -6.30 2.65
CA LEU A 109 -9.44 -4.91 2.54
C LEU A 109 -10.63 -3.97 2.71
N PRO A 110 -11.09 -3.71 3.94
CA PRO A 110 -12.16 -2.75 4.15
C PRO A 110 -11.71 -1.36 3.66
N VAL A 111 -12.55 -0.65 2.93
CA VAL A 111 -12.29 0.73 2.51
C VAL A 111 -13.47 1.58 2.95
N SER A 112 -13.19 2.75 3.53
CA SER A 112 -14.22 3.70 3.93
C SER A 112 -14.52 4.69 2.81
N VAL A 113 -15.82 5.00 2.66
CA VAL A 113 -16.32 6.03 1.75
C VAL A 113 -17.29 6.91 2.52
N THR A 114 -17.00 8.20 2.54
CA THR A 114 -17.77 9.22 3.24
C THR A 114 -18.61 10.03 2.26
N PHE A 115 -19.87 10.20 2.63
CA PHE A 115 -20.89 10.96 1.92
C PHE A 115 -21.27 12.19 2.73
N ALA A 116 -21.30 13.35 2.08
CA ALA A 116 -21.95 14.55 2.58
C ALA A 116 -23.39 14.63 2.05
N LEU A 117 -24.32 14.93 2.96
CA LEU A 117 -25.75 14.98 2.69
C LEU A 117 -26.22 16.43 2.62
N PHE A 118 -26.93 16.77 1.55
CA PHE A 118 -27.54 18.07 1.31
C PHE A 118 -29.05 17.95 1.09
N GLN A 119 -29.78 19.04 1.32
CA GLN A 119 -31.21 19.16 1.02
C GLN A 119 -32.07 17.98 1.53
N GLY A 120 -31.97 17.63 2.82
CA GLY A 120 -32.80 16.54 3.35
C GLY A 120 -32.30 15.12 3.02
N GLY A 121 -31.15 14.97 2.36
CA GLY A 121 -30.59 13.66 1.96
C GLY A 121 -30.81 13.33 0.47
N ASP A 122 -31.46 14.21 -0.29
CA ASP A 122 -31.71 13.99 -1.73
C ASP A 122 -30.46 14.17 -2.59
N LEU A 123 -29.59 15.12 -2.18
CA LEU A 123 -28.32 15.36 -2.83
C LEU A 123 -27.17 14.77 -1.99
N LEU A 124 -26.40 13.91 -2.64
CA LEU A 124 -25.30 13.16 -2.05
C LEU A 124 -24.00 13.56 -2.75
N VAL A 125 -22.98 13.93 -1.98
CA VAL A 125 -21.63 14.21 -2.49
C VAL A 125 -20.67 13.22 -1.87
N VAL A 126 -19.86 12.57 -2.70
CA VAL A 126 -18.81 11.63 -2.27
C VAL A 126 -17.51 12.41 -2.11
N ASP A 127 -16.75 12.10 -1.06
CA ASP A 127 -15.45 12.74 -0.77
C ASP A 127 -15.55 14.27 -0.61
N PRO A 128 -16.25 14.76 0.43
CA PRO A 128 -16.48 16.18 0.60
C PRO A 128 -15.21 16.95 0.95
N THR A 129 -15.01 18.05 0.23
CA THR A 129 -14.02 19.09 0.58
C THR A 129 -14.40 19.79 1.88
N VAL A 130 -13.48 20.55 2.49
CA VAL A 130 -13.77 21.31 3.73
C VAL A 130 -15.01 22.21 3.58
N LYS A 131 -15.18 22.85 2.40
CA LYS A 131 -16.31 23.76 2.14
C LYS A 131 -17.62 23.01 2.02
N GLU A 132 -17.62 21.86 1.33
CA GLU A 132 -18.80 21.01 1.19
C GLU A 132 -19.20 20.40 2.53
N ALA A 133 -18.23 19.91 3.31
CA ALA A 133 -18.46 19.38 4.65
C ALA A 133 -19.07 20.44 5.59
N ALA A 134 -18.61 21.70 5.51
CA ALA A 134 -19.14 22.80 6.31
C ALA A 134 -20.58 23.21 5.90
N ALA A 135 -20.94 23.04 4.63
CA ALA A 135 -22.28 23.32 4.11
C ALA A 135 -23.24 22.12 4.21
N ALA A 136 -22.70 20.92 4.45
CA ALA A 136 -23.48 19.70 4.55
C ALA A 136 -24.38 19.73 5.78
N SER A 137 -25.58 19.17 5.63
CA SER A 137 -26.55 19.06 6.73
C SER A 137 -26.43 17.74 7.50
N GLY A 138 -25.59 16.82 7.01
CA GLY A 138 -25.24 15.57 7.67
C GLY A 138 -24.13 14.85 6.91
N SER A 139 -23.53 13.85 7.54
CA SER A 139 -22.56 12.97 6.88
C SER A 139 -22.80 11.51 7.23
N CYS A 140 -22.46 10.63 6.29
CA CYS A 140 -22.58 9.19 6.43
C CYS A 140 -21.31 8.55 5.87
N THR A 141 -20.62 7.76 6.68
CA THR A 141 -19.46 6.99 6.27
C THR A 141 -19.81 5.51 6.27
N VAL A 142 -19.52 4.83 5.16
CA VAL A 142 -19.73 3.39 5.01
C VAL A 142 -18.39 2.73 4.73
N VAL A 143 -18.08 1.69 5.49
CA VAL A 143 -16.89 0.86 5.30
C VAL A 143 -17.32 -0.45 4.68
N ILE A 144 -16.83 -0.73 3.47
CA ILE A 144 -17.23 -1.90 2.67
C ILE A 144 -15.96 -2.64 2.25
N ASN A 145 -16.04 -3.96 2.17
CA ASN A 145 -14.96 -4.78 1.63
C ASN A 145 -15.11 -4.98 0.10
N PRO A 146 -14.09 -5.47 -0.62
CA PRO A 146 -14.20 -5.70 -2.05
C PRO A 146 -15.23 -6.78 -2.42
N SER A 147 -15.60 -7.63 -1.46
CA SER A 147 -16.68 -8.62 -1.57
C SER A 147 -18.09 -8.02 -1.44
N ARG A 148 -18.21 -6.68 -1.35
CA ARG A 148 -19.47 -5.91 -1.20
C ARG A 148 -20.22 -6.16 0.11
N GLU A 149 -19.51 -6.60 1.15
CA GLU A 149 -20.03 -6.74 2.50
C GLU A 149 -19.73 -5.48 3.30
N VAL A 150 -20.74 -4.98 4.02
CA VAL A 150 -20.61 -3.79 4.87
C VAL A 150 -19.98 -4.19 6.20
N CYS A 151 -18.80 -3.66 6.50
CA CYS A 151 -18.10 -3.91 7.76
C CYS A 151 -18.57 -2.96 8.87
N CYS A 152 -18.73 -1.67 8.54
CA CYS A 152 -19.10 -0.65 9.50
C CYS A 152 -19.89 0.48 8.82
N VAL A 153 -20.85 1.04 9.54
CA VAL A 153 -21.59 2.23 9.13
C VAL A 153 -21.48 3.23 10.25
N HIS A 154 -21.11 4.46 9.90
CA HIS A 154 -21.06 5.58 10.83
C HIS A 154 -21.82 6.75 10.24
N LYS A 155 -23.04 6.94 10.74
CA LYS A 155 -23.83 8.12 10.44
C LYS A 155 -23.56 9.15 11.53
N ALA A 156 -22.89 10.24 11.18
CA ALA A 156 -22.67 11.34 12.11
C ALA A 156 -24.00 12.06 12.39
N ASP A 157 -24.03 12.83 13.48
CA ASP A 157 -25.19 13.63 13.84
C ASP A 157 -25.56 14.61 12.71
N GLY A 158 -26.87 14.85 12.53
CA GLY A 158 -27.41 15.58 11.39
C GLY A 158 -28.74 14.99 10.90
N ILE A 159 -29.08 15.21 9.64
CA ILE A 159 -30.34 14.77 9.01
C ILE A 159 -30.56 13.25 9.13
N GLY A 160 -31.80 12.83 9.30
CA GLY A 160 -32.19 11.41 9.21
C GLY A 160 -32.28 10.95 7.76
N LEU A 161 -31.65 9.81 7.45
CA LEU A 161 -31.72 9.19 6.12
C LEU A 161 -32.90 8.22 6.05
N THR A 162 -33.62 8.22 4.93
CA THR A 162 -34.56 7.14 4.63
C THR A 162 -33.79 5.86 4.26
N PRO A 163 -34.40 4.67 4.43
CA PRO A 163 -33.76 3.41 4.03
C PRO A 163 -33.35 3.39 2.56
N GLU A 164 -34.16 3.98 1.68
CA GLU A 164 -33.91 4.07 0.23
C GLU A 164 -32.68 4.95 -0.08
N GLN A 165 -32.56 6.10 0.58
CA GLN A 165 -31.39 6.98 0.45
C GLN A 165 -30.12 6.30 0.99
N PHE A 166 -30.23 5.56 2.10
CA PHE A 166 -29.11 4.82 2.66
C PHE A 166 -28.66 3.69 1.74
N GLU A 167 -29.59 2.92 1.17
CA GLU A 167 -29.27 1.85 0.22
C GLU A 167 -28.58 2.40 -1.03
N ARG A 168 -29.01 3.57 -1.51
CA ARG A 168 -28.31 4.30 -2.59
C ARG A 168 -26.86 4.64 -2.21
N CYS A 169 -26.60 5.09 -0.99
CA CYS A 169 -25.24 5.37 -0.51
C CYS A 169 -24.38 4.10 -0.51
N VAL A 170 -24.92 2.97 -0.02
CA VAL A 170 -24.19 1.69 0.03
C VAL A 170 -23.83 1.19 -1.38
N ARG A 171 -24.76 1.28 -2.34
CA ARG A 171 -24.50 0.89 -3.73
C ARG A 171 -23.39 1.74 -4.35
N LEU A 172 -23.46 3.07 -4.21
CA LEU A 172 -22.41 3.99 -4.69
C LEU A 172 -21.07 3.74 -4.01
N ALA A 173 -21.07 3.43 -2.70
CA ALA A 173 -19.87 3.09 -1.97
C ALA A 173 -19.23 1.81 -2.51
N ALA A 174 -20.02 0.77 -2.79
CA ALA A 174 -19.51 -0.49 -3.32
C ALA A 174 -18.77 -0.30 -4.66
N ASP A 175 -19.33 0.50 -5.57
CA ASP A 175 -18.69 0.82 -6.86
C ASP A 175 -17.38 1.62 -6.66
N LYS A 176 -17.37 2.58 -5.73
CA LYS A 176 -16.16 3.36 -5.42
C LYS A 176 -15.08 2.54 -4.73
N VAL A 177 -15.46 1.63 -3.84
CA VAL A 177 -14.53 0.74 -3.12
C VAL A 177 -13.79 -0.17 -4.09
N GLU A 178 -14.46 -0.66 -5.13
CA GLU A 178 -13.80 -1.47 -6.15
C GLU A 178 -12.68 -0.70 -6.88
N LEU A 179 -12.94 0.57 -7.24
CA LEU A 179 -11.94 1.45 -7.86
C LEU A 179 -10.78 1.74 -6.91
N LEU A 180 -11.07 2.19 -5.69
CA LEU A 180 -10.04 2.52 -4.68
C LEU A 180 -9.18 1.30 -4.31
N THR A 181 -9.78 0.11 -4.25
CA THR A 181 -9.05 -1.12 -3.98
C THR A 181 -8.09 -1.48 -5.13
N LYS A 182 -8.50 -1.26 -6.38
CA LYS A 182 -7.63 -1.48 -7.55
C LYS A 182 -6.43 -0.53 -7.52
N GLU A 183 -6.68 0.77 -7.27
CA GLU A 183 -5.62 1.77 -7.16
C GLU A 183 -4.65 1.47 -6.00
N LEU A 184 -5.19 1.08 -4.84
CA LEU A 184 -4.39 0.70 -3.67
C LEU A 184 -3.47 -0.49 -3.98
N LYS A 185 -4.00 -1.54 -4.63
CA LYS A 185 -3.21 -2.71 -5.03
C LYS A 185 -2.11 -2.34 -6.02
N ALA A 186 -2.45 -1.57 -7.05
CA ALA A 186 -1.47 -1.11 -8.04
C ALA A 186 -0.34 -0.28 -7.41
N ALA A 187 -0.67 0.64 -6.50
CA ALA A 187 0.32 1.44 -5.77
C ALA A 187 1.22 0.57 -4.88
N LEU A 188 0.67 -0.46 -4.24
CA LEU A 188 1.45 -1.40 -3.42
C LEU A 188 2.39 -2.27 -4.26
N GLU A 189 1.94 -2.77 -5.40
CA GLU A 189 2.79 -3.52 -6.34
C GLU A 189 3.97 -2.66 -6.82
N GLN A 190 3.72 -1.41 -7.21
CA GLN A 190 4.78 -0.47 -7.59
C GLN A 190 5.77 -0.23 -6.44
N HIS A 191 5.27 -0.06 -5.22
CA HIS A 191 6.10 0.09 -4.02
C HIS A 191 6.93 -1.17 -3.74
N GLU A 192 6.38 -2.37 -3.91
CA GLU A 192 7.12 -3.63 -3.76
C GLU A 192 8.23 -3.78 -4.81
N VAL A 193 7.94 -3.47 -6.07
CA VAL A 193 8.94 -3.47 -7.15
C VAL A 193 10.06 -2.48 -6.86
N ALA A 194 9.73 -1.24 -6.48
CA ALA A 194 10.72 -0.21 -6.15
C ALA A 194 11.60 -0.64 -4.98
N ARG A 195 11.02 -1.30 -3.96
CA ARG A 195 11.75 -1.84 -2.81
C ARG A 195 12.72 -2.96 -3.22
N VAL A 196 12.28 -3.91 -4.05
CA VAL A 196 13.12 -5.01 -4.53
C VAL A 196 14.29 -4.45 -5.35
N GLN A 197 14.02 -3.50 -6.25
CA GLN A 197 15.07 -2.83 -7.04
C GLN A 197 16.07 -2.06 -6.16
N ALA A 198 15.59 -1.33 -5.14
CA ALA A 198 16.47 -0.64 -4.20
C ALA A 198 17.36 -1.61 -3.40
N ARG A 199 16.87 -2.81 -3.08
CA ARG A 199 17.67 -3.87 -2.45
C ARG A 199 18.72 -4.46 -3.39
N VAL A 200 18.37 -4.73 -4.65
CA VAL A 200 19.34 -5.20 -5.65
C VAL A 200 20.49 -4.21 -5.78
N ARG A 201 20.20 -2.90 -5.83
CA ARG A 201 21.23 -1.85 -5.86
C ARG A 201 22.14 -1.88 -4.61
N ARG A 202 21.59 -2.10 -3.41
CA ARG A 202 22.38 -2.21 -2.17
C ARG A 202 23.29 -3.44 -2.15
N HIS A 203 22.81 -4.60 -2.63
CA HIS A 203 23.62 -5.82 -2.69
C HIS A 203 24.65 -5.81 -3.82
N GLN A 204 24.37 -5.12 -4.92
CA GLN A 204 25.33 -4.92 -6.01
C GLN A 204 26.48 -3.97 -5.60
N GLN A 205 26.27 -3.15 -4.56
CA GLN A 205 27.26 -2.23 -4.02
C GLN A 205 28.17 -2.84 -2.93
N VAL A 206 28.11 -4.17 -2.70
CA VAL A 206 29.16 -4.89 -1.96
C VAL A 206 30.40 -5.02 -2.86
N VAL A 207 31.09 -3.90 -3.05
CA VAL A 207 32.40 -3.83 -3.72
C VAL A 207 33.43 -4.36 -2.74
N GLY A 208 33.85 -5.60 -2.96
CA GLY A 208 34.85 -6.26 -2.11
C GLY A 208 34.91 -7.78 -2.21
N LEU A 209 34.26 -8.42 -3.19
CA LEU A 209 34.59 -9.82 -3.52
C LEU A 209 35.86 -9.83 -4.39
N PRO A 210 36.92 -10.55 -4.00
CA PRO A 210 38.08 -10.74 -4.87
C PRO A 210 37.67 -11.52 -6.13
N ASP A 211 38.36 -11.20 -7.23
CA ASP A 211 38.15 -11.69 -8.60
C ASP A 211 37.70 -13.16 -8.69
N PRO A 212 36.79 -13.51 -9.63
CA PRO A 212 36.37 -14.90 -9.85
C PRO A 212 37.51 -15.85 -10.26
N ALA A 213 38.70 -15.32 -10.59
CA ALA A 213 39.92 -16.07 -10.86
C ALA A 213 40.65 -16.58 -9.59
N ALA A 214 40.28 -16.12 -8.39
CA ALA A 214 40.89 -16.54 -7.11
C ALA A 214 40.10 -17.63 -6.36
N ARG A 215 39.09 -18.22 -6.99
CA ARG A 215 38.33 -19.35 -6.41
C ARG A 215 39.12 -20.64 -6.59
N HIS A 216 40.02 -20.94 -5.65
CA HIS A 216 40.52 -22.29 -5.46
C HIS A 216 39.38 -23.16 -4.92
N VAL A 217 38.72 -23.89 -5.82
CA VAL A 217 37.88 -25.03 -5.44
C VAL A 217 38.83 -26.13 -4.99
N MET A 218 38.91 -26.40 -3.68
CA MET A 218 39.51 -27.63 -3.19
C MET A 218 38.60 -28.79 -3.56
N ILE A 219 38.99 -29.53 -4.61
CA ILE A 219 38.52 -30.89 -4.83
C ILE A 219 39.42 -31.80 -3.99
N LEU A 220 38.83 -32.52 -3.04
CA LEU A 220 39.48 -33.57 -2.28
C LEU A 220 40.10 -34.60 -3.24
N GLY A 221 41.44 -34.62 -3.30
CA GLY A 221 42.21 -35.67 -3.98
C GLY A 221 42.91 -35.22 -5.27
N ALA A 222 43.94 -34.37 -5.16
CA ALA A 222 45.01 -34.31 -6.16
C ALA A 222 46.30 -33.79 -5.51
N LYS A 223 47.42 -34.39 -5.90
CA LYS A 223 48.77 -34.27 -5.34
C LYS A 223 49.47 -33.03 -5.92
N ASP A 224 50.10 -32.23 -5.06
CA ASP A 224 50.88 -31.03 -5.44
C ASP A 224 52.01 -31.33 -6.44
N PRO A 225 52.40 -30.32 -7.25
CA PRO A 225 53.83 -30.10 -7.46
C PRO A 225 54.28 -28.65 -7.25
N THR A 226 55.37 -28.57 -6.50
CA THR A 226 56.40 -27.54 -6.33
C THR A 226 56.79 -26.68 -7.55
N ALA A 227 57.11 -25.39 -7.25
CA ALA A 227 58.34 -24.62 -7.59
C ALA A 227 58.24 -23.32 -8.45
N GLY A 228 58.80 -22.23 -7.88
CA GLY A 228 59.40 -21.04 -8.54
C GLY A 228 58.46 -19.86 -8.83
N GLY A 229 58.71 -18.57 -8.55
CA GLY A 229 59.85 -17.80 -8.02
C GLY A 229 59.86 -16.37 -8.64
N THR A 230 59.96 -15.31 -7.81
CA THR A 230 60.43 -13.91 -8.13
C THR A 230 59.59 -13.05 -9.13
N THR A 231 59.43 -11.71 -9.13
CA THR A 231 60.04 -10.50 -8.51
C THR A 231 59.18 -9.23 -8.80
N VAL A 232 59.09 -8.29 -7.83
CA VAL A 232 59.29 -6.80 -7.89
C VAL A 232 58.26 -5.80 -8.50
N ALA A 233 58.07 -4.70 -7.73
CA ALA A 233 57.65 -3.29 -8.01
C ALA A 233 56.17 -2.96 -8.33
N ALA A 234 55.43 -2.09 -7.61
CA ALA A 234 55.60 -0.71 -7.10
C ALA A 234 55.10 0.40 -8.06
N ALA A 235 53.97 1.04 -7.68
CA ALA A 235 53.57 2.46 -7.88
C ALA A 235 52.05 2.57 -7.53
N ALA A 236 51.61 3.26 -6.46
CA ALA A 236 51.36 4.72 -6.37
C ALA A 236 50.68 5.25 -7.66
N GLY A 237 49.40 5.63 -7.71
CA GLY A 237 48.62 6.47 -6.80
C GLY A 237 48.39 7.81 -7.49
N ALA A 238 47.14 8.18 -7.82
CA ALA A 238 46.69 9.57 -7.97
C ALA A 238 45.18 9.65 -8.25
N SER A 239 44.51 10.35 -7.35
CA SER A 239 43.19 10.96 -7.52
C SER A 239 43.34 12.28 -8.29
N ALA A 240 42.35 12.62 -9.12
CA ALA A 240 41.54 13.85 -9.02
C ALA A 240 41.07 14.39 -10.37
N ALA A 241 39.80 14.85 -10.37
CA ALA A 241 39.22 15.92 -11.19
C ALA A 241 39.05 15.65 -12.70
N ALA A 242 38.03 16.14 -13.42
CA ALA A 242 36.78 16.88 -13.16
C ALA A 242 36.10 17.05 -14.54
N VAL A 243 34.90 17.67 -14.55
CA VAL A 243 34.27 18.37 -15.71
C VAL A 243 33.62 17.40 -16.73
N ALA A 244 32.42 17.58 -17.30
CA ALA A 244 31.55 18.74 -17.47
C ALA A 244 30.10 18.28 -17.69
N ALA A 245 29.18 19.23 -17.47
CA ALA A 245 27.81 19.20 -17.94
C ALA A 245 27.71 19.14 -19.48
N ALA A 246 26.72 18.39 -19.98
CA ALA A 246 26.10 18.64 -21.27
C ALA A 246 24.64 18.14 -21.22
N SER A 247 23.74 19.11 -21.17
CA SER A 247 22.33 19.03 -21.58
C SER A 247 22.22 18.64 -23.05
N GLY A 248 21.23 17.80 -23.38
CA GLY A 248 20.85 17.49 -24.76
C GLY A 248 19.56 16.68 -24.79
N GLU A 249 18.46 17.37 -25.13
CA GLU A 249 17.17 16.79 -25.50
C GLU A 249 17.30 15.86 -26.71
N SER A 250 16.56 14.74 -26.72
CA SER A 250 16.17 14.07 -27.97
C SER A 250 14.83 13.33 -27.80
N SER A 251 13.80 13.90 -28.42
CA SER A 251 12.47 13.33 -28.67
C SER A 251 12.52 12.10 -29.60
N PRO A 252 11.43 11.31 -29.72
CA PRO A 252 11.44 9.95 -30.26
C PRO A 252 11.25 9.90 -31.79
N PRO A 253 11.52 8.76 -32.46
CA PRO A 253 11.17 8.58 -33.86
C PRO A 253 9.73 8.05 -33.99
N GLY A 254 8.94 8.74 -34.82
CA GLY A 254 7.75 8.19 -35.46
C GLY A 254 8.03 7.99 -36.95
N ASP A 255 7.53 6.87 -37.51
CA ASP A 255 6.60 6.81 -38.66
C ASP A 255 6.80 5.52 -39.47
N SER A 256 5.72 4.75 -39.58
CA SER A 256 5.28 4.20 -40.86
C SER A 256 3.76 4.00 -40.81
N MET A 257 3.08 4.87 -41.55
CA MET A 257 1.72 4.68 -42.05
C MET A 257 1.64 3.40 -42.89
N ASP A 258 0.61 2.60 -42.68
CA ASP A 258 -0.10 1.94 -43.77
C ASP A 258 -1.60 2.01 -43.44
N ALA A 259 -2.34 2.56 -44.39
CA ALA A 259 -3.78 2.67 -44.42
C ALA A 259 -4.37 1.32 -44.86
N ASP A 260 -5.52 0.96 -44.30
CA ASP A 260 -6.57 0.29 -45.06
C ASP A 260 -7.92 0.67 -44.41
N ASP A 261 -8.70 1.39 -45.21
CA ASP A 261 -10.15 1.53 -45.12
C ASP A 261 -10.77 0.14 -45.23
N ASP A 262 -11.75 -0.18 -44.39
CA ASP A 262 -12.91 -0.98 -44.82
C ASP A 262 -14.13 -0.56 -43.99
N ILE A 263 -14.93 0.26 -44.66
CA ILE A 263 -16.35 0.50 -44.43
C ILE A 263 -17.07 -0.83 -44.71
N ASP A 264 -17.94 -1.26 -43.80
CA ASP A 264 -19.16 -1.98 -44.16
C ASP A 264 -20.27 -1.51 -43.23
N ASP A 265 -21.10 -0.63 -43.80
CA ASP A 265 -22.47 -0.37 -43.41
C ASP A 265 -23.31 -1.63 -43.69
N ASP A 266 -24.07 -2.11 -42.71
CA ASP A 266 -25.25 -2.94 -42.93
C ASP A 266 -26.35 -2.44 -41.97
N ASP A 267 -27.00 -1.36 -42.40
CA ASP A 267 -28.40 -1.07 -42.10
C ASP A 267 -29.27 -1.91 -43.06
N ASP A 268 -30.21 -2.68 -42.51
CA ASP A 268 -31.58 -2.92 -43.03
C ASP A 268 -32.28 -3.90 -42.07
N ASP A 269 -33.20 -3.40 -41.25
CA ASP A 269 -34.65 -3.49 -41.45
C ASP A 269 -35.17 -4.95 -41.55
N ASP A 270 -35.89 -5.42 -40.52
CA ASP A 270 -37.30 -5.73 -40.75
C ASP A 270 -38.13 -5.92 -39.47
N SER A 271 -39.29 -5.31 -39.57
CA SER A 271 -40.44 -5.23 -38.67
C SER A 271 -41.17 -6.54 -38.36
N ASP A 272 -42.00 -6.44 -37.32
CA ASP A 272 -43.23 -7.19 -37.07
C ASP A 272 -43.14 -8.68 -36.64
N MET A 273 -43.62 -8.94 -35.42
CA MET A 273 -44.89 -9.65 -35.24
C MET A 273 -45.35 -9.59 -33.78
N ALA A 274 -46.48 -8.93 -33.60
CA ALA A 274 -47.35 -9.04 -32.43
C ALA A 274 -47.86 -10.49 -32.27
N GLY A 275 -48.18 -10.91 -31.05
CA GLY A 275 -49.02 -12.09 -30.86
C GLY A 275 -49.06 -12.70 -29.46
N GLN A 276 -50.00 -12.17 -28.66
CA GLN A 276 -50.72 -12.83 -27.55
C GLN A 276 -50.00 -13.18 -26.25
#